data_AF-A0A936VZG2-F1
#
_entry.id   AF-A0A936VZG2-F1
#
_cell.length_a   1.000
_cell.length_b   1.000
_cell.length_c   1.000
_cell.angle_alpha   90.00
_cell.angle_beta   90.00
_cell.angle_gamma   90.00
#
_symmetry.space_group_name_H-M   'P 1'
#
loop_
_entity.id
_entity.type
_entity.pdbx_description
1 polymer ?
#
loop_
_entity_poly.entity_id
_entity_poly.type
_entity_poly.pdbx_seq_one_letter_code
_entity_poly.pdbx_strand_id
1 'polypeptide(L)'
;MWYESDELVLDYDTRVPQLNLAPAISWCPGDIVTLDASQPFAAQYIWSTGATTPSIQIITPGMYIIDVATPCSTVSMEVDVFPGTDCIEAEVHNEIYIPNVFSPE
;
A
#
# COMPACT_ATOMS: atom_id res chain seq x y z
N MET A 1 -57.60 -2.79 27.91
CA MET A 1 -56.48 -3.62 27.42
C MET A 1 -55.58 -2.68 26.65
N TRP A 2 -54.37 -2.43 27.13
CA TRP A 2 -53.42 -1.49 26.53
C TRP A 2 -52.30 -2.33 25.94
N TYR A 3 -51.94 -2.10 24.67
CA TYR A 3 -50.76 -2.70 24.07
C TYR A 3 -49.58 -1.77 24.41
N GLU A 4 -48.54 -2.33 25.00
CA GLU A 4 -47.25 -1.67 25.03
C GLU A 4 -46.56 -2.03 23.71
N SER A 5 -46.27 -1.03 22.87
CA SER A 5 -45.39 -1.24 21.73
C SER A 5 -43.96 -1.27 22.26
N ASP A 6 -43.32 -2.42 22.12
CA ASP A 6 -41.87 -2.53 22.30
C ASP A 6 -41.19 -2.16 20.97
N GLU A 7 -40.16 -1.32 21.03
CA GLU A 7 -39.36 -0.92 19.88
C GLU A 7 -38.00 -1.63 19.97
N LEU A 8 -37.78 -2.60 19.06
CA LEU A 8 -36.47 -3.20 18.88
C LEU A 8 -35.65 -2.33 17.95
N VAL A 9 -34.61 -1.69 18.49
CA VAL A 9 -33.61 -0.98 17.69
C VAL A 9 -32.60 -1.99 17.15
N LEU A 10 -32.63 -2.23 15.83
CA LEU A 10 -31.59 -2.97 15.13
C LEU A 10 -30.41 -2.03 14.87
N ASP A 11 -29.37 -2.12 15.72
CA ASP A 11 -28.08 -1.50 15.45
C ASP A 11 -27.29 -2.43 14.51
N TYR A 12 -27.09 -2.01 13.26
CA TYR A 12 -26.30 -2.76 12.28
C TYR A 12 -24.96 -2.06 12.08
N ASP A 13 -23.88 -2.80 12.32
CA ASP A 13 -22.52 -2.29 12.14
C ASP A 13 -22.18 -2.20 10.66
N THR A 14 -21.99 -0.98 10.16
CA THR A 14 -21.65 -0.70 8.76
C THR A 14 -20.14 -0.58 8.52
N ARG A 15 -19.30 -0.82 9.53
CA ARG A 15 -17.84 -0.71 9.44
C ARG A 15 -17.25 -1.91 8.70
N VAL A 16 -17.32 -1.84 7.38
CA VAL A 16 -16.66 -2.79 6.47
C VAL A 16 -15.37 -2.14 5.94
N PRO A 17 -14.19 -2.72 6.24
CA PRO A 17 -12.93 -2.20 5.71
C PRO A 17 -12.95 -2.14 4.17
N GLN A 18 -12.39 -1.07 3.62
CA GLN A 18 -12.17 -0.92 2.19
C GLN A 18 -10.68 -0.66 1.95
N LEU A 19 -10.01 -1.56 1.23
CA LEU A 19 -8.59 -1.46 0.92
C LEU A 19 -8.45 -0.96 -0.52
N ASN A 20 -7.93 0.26 -0.68
CA ASN A 20 -7.71 0.91 -1.97
C ASN A 20 -6.20 1.02 -2.26
N LEU A 21 -5.46 -0.07 -2.07
CA LEU A 21 -4.04 -0.15 -2.37
C LEU A 21 -3.85 -0.63 -3.82
N ALA A 22 -2.75 -0.23 -4.45
CA ALA A 22 -2.35 -0.82 -5.72
C ALA A 22 -1.90 -2.28 -5.50
N PRO A 23 -2.29 -3.23 -6.35
CA PRO A 23 -1.92 -4.64 -6.19
C PRO A 23 -0.43 -4.90 -6.45
N ALA A 24 0.23 -4.02 -7.22
CA ALA A 24 1.66 -4.08 -7.46
C ALA A 24 2.25 -2.67 -7.57
N ILE A 25 3.45 -2.47 -7.02
CA ILE A 25 4.16 -1.19 -6.96
C ILE A 25 5.62 -1.41 -7.34
N SER A 26 6.10 -0.64 -8.32
CA SER A 26 7.51 -0.59 -8.65
C SER A 26 8.28 0.21 -7.59
N TRP A 27 9.41 -0.32 -7.12
CA TRP A 27 10.29 0.30 -6.14
C TRP A 27 11.71 0.43 -6.69
N CYS A 28 12.38 1.58 -6.49
CA CYS A 28 13.78 1.77 -6.85
C CYS A 28 14.70 1.84 -5.61
N PRO A 29 16.00 1.52 -5.75
CA PRO A 29 16.96 1.64 -4.66
C PRO A 29 16.96 3.05 -4.05
N GLY A 30 16.68 3.13 -2.75
CA GLY A 30 16.59 4.40 -2.01
C GLY A 30 15.19 5.01 -1.94
N ASP A 31 14.21 4.46 -2.67
CA ASP A 31 12.82 4.88 -2.54
C ASP A 31 12.22 4.42 -1.23
N ILE A 32 11.24 5.20 -0.75
CA ILE A 32 10.39 4.85 0.37
C ILE A 32 8.96 4.82 -0.13
N VAL A 33 8.39 3.63 -0.28
CA VAL A 33 6.99 3.43 -0.66
C VAL A 33 6.15 3.41 0.62
N THR A 34 5.07 4.19 0.67
CA THR A 34 4.14 4.15 1.80
C THR A 34 2.89 3.37 1.41
N LEU A 35 2.59 2.31 2.14
CA LEU A 35 1.32 1.59 2.03
C LEU A 35 0.39 2.11 3.12
N ASP A 36 -0.75 2.69 2.72
CA ASP A 36 -1.74 3.26 3.64
C ASP A 36 -3.06 2.48 3.52
N ALA A 37 -3.39 1.75 4.60
CA ALA A 37 -4.62 0.98 4.74
C ALA A 37 -5.63 1.68 5.68
N SER A 38 -5.42 2.96 6.00
CA SER A 38 -6.24 3.71 6.95
C SER A 38 -7.74 3.63 6.62
N GLN A 39 -8.53 3.51 7.69
CA GLN A 39 -9.99 3.42 7.62
C GLN A 39 -10.60 4.64 8.30
N PRO A 40 -11.79 5.09 7.87
CA PRO A 40 -12.49 6.21 8.52
C PRO A 40 -13.05 5.86 9.91
N PHE A 41 -12.86 4.63 10.38
CA PHE A 41 -13.34 4.11 11.66
C PHE A 41 -12.25 3.28 12.36
N ALA A 42 -12.46 2.97 13.63
CA ALA A 42 -11.55 2.10 14.38
C ALA A 42 -11.52 0.69 13.77
N ALA A 43 -10.33 0.27 13.35
CA ALA A 43 -10.04 -1.05 12.83
C ALA A 43 -8.73 -1.57 13.44
N GLN A 44 -8.56 -2.89 13.43
CA GLN A 44 -7.32 -3.56 13.77
C GLN A 44 -6.54 -3.85 12.50
N TYR A 45 -5.23 -3.63 12.55
CA TYR A 45 -4.32 -3.82 11.42
C TYR A 45 -3.28 -4.86 11.79
N ILE A 46 -3.00 -5.79 10.88
CA ILE A 46 -1.90 -6.74 10.99
C ILE A 46 -1.22 -6.81 9.63
N TRP A 47 0.00 -6.28 9.55
CA TRP A 47 0.86 -6.44 8.39
C TRP A 47 1.67 -7.73 8.52
N SER A 48 1.98 -8.37 7.40
CA SER A 48 2.94 -9.49 7.31
C SER A 48 4.33 -9.19 7.90
N THR A 49 4.69 -7.92 8.03
CA THR A 49 5.91 -7.44 8.72
C THR A 49 5.81 -7.50 10.24
N GLY A 50 4.63 -7.77 10.80
CA GLY A 50 4.32 -7.71 12.22
C GLY A 50 3.87 -6.33 12.72
N ALA A 51 3.83 -5.32 11.84
CA ALA A 51 3.33 -3.99 12.20
C ALA A 51 1.80 -4.01 12.41
N THR A 52 1.31 -3.17 13.33
CA THR A 52 -0.13 -3.02 13.62
C THR A 52 -0.61 -1.58 13.38
N THR A 53 0.17 -0.79 12.66
CA THR A 53 -0.15 0.59 12.30
C THR A 53 -1.02 0.65 11.04
N PRO A 54 -1.83 1.70 10.85
CA PRO A 54 -2.65 1.85 9.65
C PRO A 54 -1.84 1.98 8.35
N SER A 55 -0.59 2.43 8.45
CA SER A 55 0.36 2.55 7.35
C SER A 55 1.73 2.02 7.72
N ILE A 56 2.48 1.60 6.70
CA ILE A 56 3.88 1.18 6.81
C ILE A 56 4.73 1.79 5.70
N GLN A 57 6.02 1.95 5.98
CA GLN A 57 7.01 2.36 5.01
C GLN A 57 7.79 1.13 4.53
N ILE A 58 7.81 0.94 3.22
CA ILE A 58 8.50 -0.13 2.53
C ILE A 58 9.79 0.42 1.93
N ILE A 59 10.90 -0.14 2.42
CA ILE A 59 12.27 0.17 1.96
C ILE A 59 12.93 -1.02 1.27
N THR A 60 12.26 -2.17 1.24
CA THR A 60 12.74 -3.39 0.60
C THR A 60 11.62 -3.99 -0.26
N PRO A 61 11.91 -4.38 -1.51
CA PRO A 61 10.94 -5.07 -2.34
C PRO A 61 10.58 -6.42 -1.72
N GLY A 62 9.35 -6.87 -1.98
CA GLY A 62 8.78 -8.08 -1.44
C GLY A 62 7.26 -8.06 -1.49
N MET A 63 6.67 -9.18 -1.10
CA MET A 63 5.23 -9.35 -0.98
C MET A 63 4.77 -8.90 0.41
N TYR A 64 3.81 -7.98 0.45
CA TYR A 64 3.24 -7.46 1.68
C TYR A 64 1.76 -7.79 1.75
N ILE A 65 1.38 -8.51 2.80
CA ILE A 65 -0.02 -8.81 3.11
C ILE A 65 -0.47 -7.92 4.28
N ILE A 66 -1.69 -7.41 4.20
CA ILE A 66 -2.37 -6.66 5.25
C ILE A 66 -3.73 -7.25 5.53
N ASP A 67 -3.99 -7.52 6.82
CA ASP A 67 -5.29 -7.88 7.35
C ASP A 67 -5.87 -6.70 8.12
N VAL A 68 -7.06 -6.24 7.70
CA VAL A 68 -7.82 -5.19 8.40
C VAL A 68 -9.11 -5.79 8.93
N ALA A 69 -9.26 -5.76 10.25
CA ALA A 69 -10.39 -6.35 10.95
C ALA A 69 -11.22 -5.31 11.71
N THR A 70 -12.53 -5.48 11.64
CA THR A 70 -13.54 -4.85 12.52
C THR A 70 -14.25 -5.96 13.29
N PRO A 71 -15.07 -5.65 14.31
CA PRO A 71 -15.82 -6.68 15.03
C PRO A 71 -16.72 -7.55 14.14
N CYS A 72 -17.11 -7.04 12.97
CA CYS A 72 -18.08 -7.68 12.09
C CYS A 72 -17.49 -8.16 10.76
N SER A 73 -16.28 -7.73 10.37
CA SER A 73 -15.70 -8.07 9.08
C SER A 73 -14.17 -8.12 9.13
N THR A 74 -13.55 -8.86 8.22
CA THR A 74 -12.11 -8.87 8.03
C THR A 74 -11.81 -8.89 6.54
N VAL A 75 -10.92 -8.01 6.10
CA VAL A 75 -10.50 -7.89 4.70
C VAL A 75 -8.99 -8.02 4.64
N SER A 76 -8.53 -8.88 3.73
CA SER A 76 -7.12 -9.13 3.48
C SER A 76 -6.75 -8.65 2.08
N MET A 77 -5.58 -8.04 1.92
CA MET A 77 -5.04 -7.65 0.62
C MET A 77 -3.56 -7.97 0.52
N GLU A 78 -3.13 -8.34 -0.67
CA GLU A 78 -1.73 -8.56 -1.03
C GLU A 78 -1.27 -7.45 -1.95
N VAL A 79 -0.05 -6.95 -1.69
CA VAL A 79 0.62 -5.93 -2.49
C VAL A 79 2.01 -6.44 -2.84
N ASP A 80 2.30 -6.55 -4.13
CA ASP A 80 3.62 -6.93 -4.64
C ASP A 80 4.49 -5.69 -4.86
N VAL A 81 5.56 -5.54 -4.09
CA VAL A 81 6.54 -4.48 -4.28
C VAL A 81 7.75 -5.05 -5.00
N PHE A 82 7.94 -4.72 -6.27
CA PHE A 82 8.98 -5.30 -7.11
C PHE A 82 10.04 -4.26 -7.51
N PRO A 83 11.31 -4.66 -7.70
CA PRO A 83 12.33 -3.76 -8.20
C PRO A 83 11.97 -3.22 -9.59
N GLY A 84 11.97 -1.90 -9.75
CA GLY A 84 11.77 -1.28 -11.06
C GLY A 84 12.98 -1.53 -11.98
N THR A 85 12.70 -1.77 -13.27
CA THR A 85 13.75 -2.03 -14.28
C THR A 85 14.28 -0.75 -14.93
N ASP A 86 13.58 0.38 -14.76
CA ASP A 86 13.95 1.71 -15.26
C ASP A 86 14.18 2.68 -14.10
N CYS A 87 14.60 2.10 -12.97
CA CYS A 87 15.24 2.86 -11.93
C CYS A 87 16.56 3.32 -12.53
N ILE A 88 16.58 4.51 -13.13
CA ILE A 88 17.82 5.24 -13.29
C ILE A 88 18.41 5.32 -11.89
N GLU A 89 19.27 4.35 -11.57
CA GLU A 89 20.40 4.63 -10.72
C GLU A 89 20.93 5.96 -11.23
N ALA A 90 21.21 6.90 -10.33
CA ALA A 90 21.93 8.09 -10.72
C ALA A 90 23.33 7.65 -11.17
N GLU A 91 23.44 6.92 -12.28
CA GLU A 91 24.57 6.92 -13.15
C GLU A 91 24.69 8.38 -13.56
N VAL A 92 25.47 9.09 -12.76
CA VAL A 92 26.28 10.20 -13.19
C VAL A 92 26.84 9.76 -14.53
N HIS A 93 26.17 10.17 -15.60
CA HIS A 93 26.69 10.01 -16.94
C HIS A 93 27.90 10.93 -16.99
N ASN A 94 29.03 10.40 -16.52
CA ASN A 94 30.34 10.98 -16.73
C ASN A 94 30.57 10.88 -18.23
N GLU A 95 30.19 11.97 -18.89
CA GLU A 95 30.72 12.44 -20.16
C GLU A 95 30.82 11.35 -21.24
N ILE A 96 29.71 11.12 -21.96
CA ILE A 96 29.84 10.73 -23.37
C ILE A 96 30.41 11.95 -24.10
N TYR A 97 31.74 12.07 -24.09
CA TYR A 97 32.49 12.95 -24.97
C TYR A 97 32.50 12.30 -26.35
N ILE A 98 31.71 12.83 -27.27
CA ILE A 98 31.80 12.48 -28.69
C ILE A 98 32.90 13.36 -29.27
N PRO A 99 34.14 12.88 -29.51
CA PRO A 99 35.07 13.66 -30.30
C PRO A 99 34.47 13.78 -31.70
N ASN A 100 34.45 15.00 -32.24
CA ASN A 100 34.23 15.23 -33.66
C ASN A 100 35.15 14.30 -34.46
N VAL A 101 34.58 13.28 -35.12
CA VAL A 101 35.34 12.49 -36.08
C VAL A 101 35.29 13.23 -37.43
N PHE A 102 36.34 14.03 -37.58
CA PHE A 102 36.98 14.51 -38.80
C PHE A 102 36.37 14.10 -40.15
N SER A 103 36.08 15.12 -40.96
CA SER A 103 35.92 15.02 -42.41
C SER A 103 37.20 14.51 -43.07
N PRO A 104 37.15 13.48 -43.94
CA PRO A 104 38.18 13.28 -44.95
C PRO A 104 37.72 13.78 -46.32
N GLU A 105 38.71 14.22 -47.08
CA GLU A 105 38.66 14.99 -48.32
C GLU A 105 38.05 14.26 -49.54
#